data_AF-A0AAU6LIY3-F1
#
_entry.id   AF-A0AAU6LIY3-F1
#
_cell.length_a   1.000
_cell.length_b   1.000
_cell.length_c   1.000
_cell.angle_alpha   90.00
_cell.angle_beta   90.00
_cell.angle_gamma   90.00
#
_symmetry.space_group_name_H-M   'P 1'
#
loop_
_entity.id
_entity.type
_entity.pdbx_description
1 polymer ?
#
loop_
_entity_poly.entity_id
_entity_poly.type
_entity_poly.pdbx_seq_one_letter_code
_entity_poly.pdbx_strand_id
1 'polypeptide(L)'
;MPRPRAKARRLVVGGDAYTWSVRHAHHRPATGPAEDCRETVTVHLAGAPGCLRVVFRKRETGRFSPSGYLGQSGEVAQIDGGSLNLYEPGTALALMAAARAQGWQPGGASKEFDGWTLFDAAVAARPPG
;
A
#
# COMPACT_ATOMS: atom_id res chain seq x y z
N MET A 1 10.45 -4.81 21.45
CA MET A 1 11.32 -5.31 20.36
C MET A 1 11.21 -4.38 19.16
N PRO A 2 12.30 -3.96 18.51
CA PRO A 2 12.22 -3.26 17.23
C PRO A 2 11.59 -4.22 16.23
N ARG A 3 10.44 -3.85 15.65
CA ARG A 3 9.87 -4.64 14.54
C ARG A 3 10.87 -4.63 13.38
N PRO A 4 11.12 -5.78 12.72
CA PRO A 4 12.03 -5.82 11.58
C PRO A 4 11.61 -4.76 10.55
N ARG A 5 12.59 -4.01 10.04
CA ARG A 5 12.36 -3.06 8.95
C ARG A 5 11.73 -3.83 7.79
N ALA A 6 10.62 -3.31 7.27
CA ALA A 6 9.97 -3.86 6.10
C ALA A 6 11.01 -4.07 4.99
N LYS A 7 11.12 -5.29 4.46
CA LYS A 7 12.07 -5.62 3.40
C LYS A 7 11.74 -4.78 2.17
N ALA A 8 12.58 -3.80 1.85
CA ALA A 8 12.43 -3.01 0.65
C ALA A 8 12.68 -3.90 -0.58
N ARG A 9 11.79 -3.81 -1.56
CA ARG A 9 11.83 -4.52 -2.84
C ARG A 9 12.13 -3.51 -3.94
N ARG A 10 12.73 -3.94 -5.05
CA ARG A 10 13.17 -3.07 -6.15
C ARG A 10 12.40 -3.35 -7.43
N LEU A 11 11.95 -2.29 -8.09
CA LEU A 11 11.19 -2.30 -9.34
C LEU A 11 11.88 -1.36 -10.33
N VAL A 12 11.90 -1.71 -11.62
CA VAL A 12 12.40 -0.82 -12.68
C VAL A 12 11.27 -0.55 -13.67
N VAL A 13 10.97 0.71 -13.95
CA VAL A 13 9.87 1.13 -14.82
C VAL A 13 10.39 2.18 -15.77
N GLY A 14 10.40 1.90 -17.08
CA GLY A 14 10.84 2.88 -18.09
C GLY A 14 12.28 3.41 -17.88
N GLY A 15 13.15 2.62 -17.25
CA GLY A 15 14.53 3.02 -16.90
C GLY A 15 14.70 3.59 -15.49
N ASP A 16 13.62 4.02 -14.85
CA ASP A 16 13.64 4.52 -13.48
C ASP A 16 13.68 3.36 -12.46
N ALA A 17 14.56 3.47 -11.47
CA ALA A 17 14.63 2.51 -10.36
C ALA A 17 13.77 2.98 -9.18
N TYR A 18 12.80 2.18 -8.80
CA TYR A 18 11.98 2.38 -7.61
C TYR A 18 12.32 1.35 -6.53
N THR A 19 12.13 1.75 -5.28
CA THR A 19 12.05 0.81 -4.16
C THR A 19 10.69 0.92 -3.49
N TRP A 20 10.09 -0.19 -3.10
CA TRP A 20 8.85 -0.19 -2.33
C TRP A 20 8.94 -1.06 -1.10
N SER A 21 8.23 -0.68 -0.05
CA SER A 21 8.12 -1.43 1.19
C SER A 21 6.69 -1.41 1.69
N VAL A 22 6.29 -2.47 2.38
CA VAL A 22 4.96 -2.60 3.00
C VAL A 22 5.15 -2.67 4.50
N ARG A 23 4.45 -1.79 5.23
CA ARG A 23 4.48 -1.75 6.69
C ARG A 23 3.09 -1.91 7.26
N HIS A 24 2.96 -2.91 8.11
CA HIS A 24 1.81 -3.09 8.99
C HIS A 24 1.99 -2.33 10.30
N ALA A 25 0.95 -1.61 10.72
CA ALA A 25 0.89 -0.98 12.02
C ALA A 25 -0.48 -1.17 12.66
N HIS A 26 -0.46 -1.51 13.95
CA HIS A 26 -1.63 -1.48 14.80
C HIS A 26 -1.61 -0.19 15.61
N HIS A 27 -2.71 0.54 15.62
CA HIS A 27 -2.93 1.65 16.53
C HIS A 27 -3.93 1.24 17.60
N ARG A 28 -3.47 1.10 18.85
CA ARG A 28 -4.34 0.88 20.01
C ARG A 28 -4.74 2.25 20.58
N PRO A 29 -6.02 2.67 20.48
CA PRO A 29 -6.47 3.84 21.19
C PRO A 29 -6.38 3.63 22.71
N ALA A 30 -6.16 4.71 23.47
CA ALA A 30 -5.99 4.67 24.93
C ALA A 30 -7.25 4.20 25.68
N THR A 31 -8.42 4.39 25.08
CA THR A 31 -9.72 3.90 25.54
C THR A 31 -10.59 3.53 24.33
N GLY A 32 -11.19 2.34 24.32
CA GLY A 32 -12.08 1.85 23.25
C GLY A 32 -11.69 0.48 22.67
N PRO A 33 -12.55 -0.13 21.83
CA PRO A 33 -12.31 -1.45 21.24
C PRO A 33 -11.16 -1.42 20.19
N ALA A 34 -10.67 -2.63 19.85
CA ALA A 34 -9.32 -2.91 19.37
C ALA A 34 -8.81 -2.23 18.09
N GLU A 35 -7.48 -2.04 18.08
CA GLU A 35 -6.51 -1.90 16.96
C GLU A 35 -7.03 -1.43 15.60
N ASP A 36 -6.90 -0.12 15.31
CA ASP A 36 -6.94 0.40 13.93
C ASP A 36 -5.70 -0.15 13.20
N CYS A 37 -5.92 -1.20 12.41
CA CYS A 37 -4.91 -1.83 11.59
C CYS A 37 -4.76 -1.03 10.31
N ARG A 38 -3.51 -0.69 9.98
CA ARG A 38 -3.20 -0.06 8.71
C ARG A 38 -2.03 -0.71 8.02
N GLU A 39 -2.21 -0.89 6.72
CA GLU A 39 -1.16 -1.27 5.79
C GLU A 39 -0.67 -0.01 5.07
N THR A 40 0.64 0.19 5.04
CA THR A 40 1.25 1.31 4.33
C THR A 40 2.23 0.80 3.29
N VAL A 41 1.96 1.11 2.02
CA VAL A 41 2.93 0.97 0.94
C VAL A 41 3.70 2.28 0.82
N THR A 42 5.01 2.23 0.90
CA THR A 42 5.87 3.38 0.62
C THR A 42 6.72 3.10 -0.60
N VAL A 43 6.69 3.99 -1.58
CA VAL A 43 7.48 3.90 -2.83
C VAL A 43 8.42 5.09 -2.93
N HIS A 44 9.70 4.80 -3.17
CA HIS A 44 10.74 5.79 -3.42
C HIS A 44 11.27 5.64 -4.84
N LEU A 45 11.43 6.76 -5.55
CA LEU A 45 12.26 6.82 -6.75
C LEU A 45 13.72 6.98 -6.32
N ALA A 46 14.64 6.24 -6.95
CA ALA A 46 16.06 6.36 -6.68
C ALA A 46 16.56 7.79 -6.93
N GLY A 47 17.27 8.37 -5.95
CA GLY A 47 17.76 9.74 -6.02
C GLY A 47 16.72 10.83 -5.75
N ALA A 48 15.45 10.49 -5.55
CA ALA A 48 14.41 11.47 -5.21
C ALA A 48 14.27 11.68 -3.70
N PRO A 49 14.04 12.92 -3.23
CA PRO A 49 13.82 13.19 -1.82
C PRO A 49 12.40 12.83 -1.35
N GLY A 50 11.43 12.80 -2.27
CA GLY A 50 10.04 12.48 -1.98
C GLY A 50 9.70 10.99 -2.09
N CYS A 51 8.54 10.63 -1.52
CA CYS A 51 7.98 9.29 -1.63
C CYS A 51 6.47 9.31 -1.84
N LEU A 52 5.95 8.25 -2.47
CA LEU A 52 4.53 7.94 -2.44
C LEU A 52 4.24 7.12 -1.18
N ARG A 53 3.21 7.48 -0.43
CA ARG A 53 2.67 6.69 0.67
C ARG A 53 1.21 6.36 0.38
N VAL A 54 0.87 5.08 0.39
CA VAL A 54 -0.51 4.61 0.22
C VAL A 54 -0.92 3.89 1.48
N VAL A 55 -1.96 4.39 2.16
CA VAL A 55 -2.36 3.91 3.49
C VAL A 55 -3.75 3.31 3.46
N PHE A 56 -3.85 2.00 3.64
CA PHE A 56 -5.12 1.29 3.78
C PHE A 56 -5.49 1.19 5.25
N ARG A 57 -6.55 1.88 5.67
CA ARG A 57 -7.05 1.86 7.06
C ARG A 57 -8.25 0.92 7.20
N LYS A 58 -8.28 0.07 8.22
CA LYS A 58 -9.43 -0.81 8.49
C LYS A 58 -10.53 -0.02 9.20
N ARG A 59 -11.30 0.78 8.45
CA ARG A 59 -12.31 1.70 9.02
C ARG A 59 -13.77 1.39 8.64
N GLU A 60 -14.02 0.48 7.71
CA GLU A 60 -15.34 0.32 7.10
C GLU A 60 -15.75 -1.15 6.93
N THR A 61 -17.05 -1.43 7.11
CA THR A 61 -17.66 -2.72 6.76
C THR A 61 -17.49 -2.98 5.27
N GLY A 62 -16.94 -4.12 4.88
CA GLY A 62 -16.68 -4.44 3.47
C GLY A 62 -15.22 -4.34 3.03
N ARG A 63 -14.35 -3.78 3.87
CA ARG A 63 -12.91 -3.69 3.63
C ARG A 63 -12.16 -4.58 4.60
N PHE A 64 -11.29 -5.44 4.08
CA PHE A 64 -10.53 -6.39 4.87
C PHE A 64 -9.03 -6.25 4.64
N SER A 65 -8.28 -6.40 5.72
CA SER A 65 -6.85 -6.69 5.69
C SER A 65 -6.62 -7.80 6.71
N PRO A 66 -5.95 -8.91 6.36
CA PRO A 66 -5.70 -9.99 7.30
C PRO A 66 -4.83 -9.48 8.45
N SER A 67 -5.46 -9.24 9.59
CA SER A 67 -4.80 -8.99 10.86
C SER A 67 -5.11 -10.16 11.77
N GLY A 68 -4.35 -11.25 11.63
CA GLY A 68 -4.48 -12.42 12.47
C GLY A 68 -3.19 -13.22 12.52
N TYR A 69 -3.02 -14.02 13.57
CA TYR A 69 -1.83 -14.82 13.91
C TYR A 69 -1.36 -15.81 12.81
N LEU A 70 -2.14 -15.96 11.73
CA LEU A 70 -1.87 -16.80 10.55
C LEU A 70 -2.03 -16.07 9.20
N GLY A 71 -2.39 -14.78 9.19
CA GLY A 71 -2.55 -13.99 7.96
C GLY A 71 -1.23 -13.40 7.51
N GLN A 72 -0.87 -13.55 6.23
CA GLN A 72 0.24 -12.78 5.66
C GLN A 72 -0.13 -11.30 5.71
N SER A 73 0.71 -10.49 6.36
CA SER A 73 0.71 -9.04 6.14
C SER A 73 0.83 -8.75 4.66
N GLY A 74 0.35 -7.61 4.17
CA GLY A 74 0.47 -7.21 2.78
C GLY A 74 -0.69 -7.58 1.88
N GLU A 75 -1.79 -8.15 2.38
CA GLU A 75 -3.02 -8.30 1.60
C GLU A 75 -4.09 -7.29 2.04
N VAL A 76 -4.76 -6.68 1.05
CA VAL A 76 -5.94 -5.84 1.25
C VAL A 76 -7.01 -6.26 0.25
N ALA A 77 -8.24 -6.38 0.72
CA ALA A 77 -9.35 -6.87 -0.08
C ALA A 77 -10.64 -6.09 0.21
N GLN A 78 -11.52 -6.04 -0.76
CA GLN A 78 -12.90 -5.59 -0.60
C GLN A 78 -13.81 -6.78 -0.88
N ILE A 79 -14.88 -6.94 -0.08
CA ILE A 79 -15.78 -8.11 -0.14
C ILE A 79 -16.26 -8.39 -1.58
N ASP A 80 -16.56 -7.34 -2.35
CA ASP A 80 -17.06 -7.44 -3.73
C ASP A 80 -16.06 -6.94 -4.79
N GLY A 81 -14.85 -6.55 -4.39
CA GLY A 81 -13.91 -5.77 -5.23
C GLY A 81 -12.57 -6.46 -5.53
N GLY A 82 -12.39 -7.71 -5.15
CA GLY A 82 -11.14 -8.45 -5.32
C GLY A 82 -10.10 -8.16 -4.25
N SER A 83 -8.86 -8.61 -4.48
CA SER A 83 -7.74 -8.45 -3.54
C SER A 83 -6.46 -7.94 -4.20
N LEU A 84 -5.67 -7.21 -3.42
CA LEU A 84 -4.35 -6.73 -3.77
C LEU A 84 -3.32 -7.29 -2.80
N ASN A 85 -2.30 -7.94 -3.35
CA ASN A 85 -1.11 -8.32 -2.60
C ASN A 85 -0.06 -7.20 -2.76
N LEU A 86 0.08 -6.38 -1.74
CA LEU A 86 0.98 -5.23 -1.68
C LEU A 86 2.46 -5.60 -1.83
N TYR A 87 2.83 -6.88 -1.71
CA TYR A 87 4.18 -7.35 -2.01
C TYR A 87 4.43 -7.63 -3.49
N GLU A 88 3.39 -7.68 -4.31
CA GLU A 88 3.54 -7.98 -5.73
C GLU A 88 3.98 -6.74 -6.50
N PRO A 89 4.94 -6.90 -7.45
CA PRO A 89 5.36 -5.80 -8.29
C PRO A 89 4.20 -5.25 -9.14
N GLY A 90 3.28 -6.11 -9.57
CA GLY A 90 2.08 -5.70 -10.32
C GLY A 90 1.16 -4.77 -9.51
N THR A 91 0.95 -5.08 -8.22
CA THR A 91 0.18 -4.21 -7.32
C THR A 91 0.89 -2.89 -7.07
N ALA A 92 2.21 -2.91 -6.84
CA ALA A 92 2.98 -1.67 -6.68
C ALA A 92 2.90 -0.78 -7.94
N LEU A 93 3.00 -1.37 -9.13
CA LEU A 93 2.82 -0.69 -10.42
C LEU A 93 1.42 -0.08 -10.55
N ALA A 94 0.37 -0.85 -10.26
CA ALA A 94 -1.01 -0.41 -10.37
C ALA A 94 -1.32 0.77 -9.40
N LEU A 95 -0.84 0.70 -8.16
CA LEU A 95 -0.98 1.78 -7.19
C LEU A 95 -0.22 3.05 -7.61
N MET A 96 0.98 2.90 -8.17
CA MET A 96 1.72 4.04 -8.72
C MET A 96 0.97 4.69 -9.89
N ALA A 97 0.39 3.90 -10.79
CA ALA A 97 -0.39 4.41 -11.92
C ALA A 97 -1.64 5.18 -11.43
N ALA A 98 -2.40 4.61 -10.49
CA ALA A 98 -3.56 5.26 -9.89
C ALA A 98 -3.18 6.57 -9.17
N ALA A 99 -2.08 6.56 -8.40
CA ALA A 99 -1.60 7.76 -7.72
C ALA A 99 -1.16 8.86 -8.71
N ARG A 100 -0.51 8.48 -9.83
CA ARG A 100 -0.14 9.42 -10.90
C ARG A 100 -1.37 10.08 -11.52
N ALA A 101 -2.44 9.32 -11.77
CA ALA A 101 -3.70 9.86 -12.25
C ALA A 101 -4.34 10.86 -11.26
N GLN A 102 -4.06 10.72 -9.96
CA GLN A 102 -4.47 11.65 -8.90
C GLN A 102 -3.39 12.70 -8.55
N GLY A 103 -2.47 12.97 -9.48
CA GLY A 103 -1.50 14.06 -9.40
C GLY A 103 -0.31 13.79 -8.46
N TRP A 104 0.08 12.53 -8.27
CA TRP A 104 1.42 12.21 -7.75
C TRP A 104 2.45 12.25 -8.89
N GLN A 105 3.59 12.86 -8.63
CA GLN A 105 4.71 12.90 -9.58
C GLN A 105 5.94 12.25 -8.93
N PRO A 106 6.56 11.25 -9.58
CA PRO A 106 7.87 10.74 -9.18
C PRO A 106 8.90 11.86 -9.15
N GLY A 107 9.76 11.89 -8.13
CA GLY A 107 10.76 12.96 -7.97
C GLY A 107 10.25 14.23 -7.29
N GLY A 108 8.93 14.42 -7.19
CA GLY A 108 8.31 15.55 -6.50
C GLY A 108 8.29 15.43 -4.97
N ALA A 109 7.49 16.28 -4.33
CA ALA A 109 7.27 16.21 -2.88
C ALA A 109 6.59 14.91 -2.45
N SER A 110 6.82 14.50 -1.20
CA SER A 110 6.14 13.33 -0.64
C SER A 110 4.62 13.53 -0.63
N LYS A 111 3.87 12.51 -1.05
CA LYS A 111 2.41 12.55 -1.11
C LYS A 111 1.83 11.28 -0.49
N GLU A 112 0.86 11.46 0.41
CA GLU A 112 0.11 10.37 1.03
C GLU A 112 -1.30 10.29 0.42
N PHE A 113 -1.75 9.08 0.12
CA PHE A 113 -3.10 8.77 -0.32
C PHE A 113 -3.74 7.77 0.63
N ASP A 114 -5.07 7.88 0.78
CA ASP A 114 -5.86 6.77 1.28
C ASP A 114 -5.84 5.66 0.21
N GLY A 115 -5.41 4.46 0.59
CA GLY A 115 -5.28 3.35 -0.35
C GLY A 115 -6.62 2.92 -0.94
N TRP A 116 -7.70 3.12 -0.20
CA TRP A 116 -9.02 2.76 -0.67
C TRP A 116 -9.51 3.64 -1.83
N THR A 117 -9.04 4.89 -1.95
CA THR A 117 -9.38 5.75 -3.10
C THR A 117 -8.62 5.38 -4.38
N LEU A 118 -7.61 4.50 -4.26
CA LEU A 118 -6.83 3.96 -5.38
C LEU A 118 -7.18 2.50 -5.69
N PHE A 119 -7.94 1.83 -4.81
CA PHE A 119 -8.09 0.38 -4.80
C PHE A 119 -8.76 -0.14 -6.08
N ASP A 120 -9.93 0.39 -6.44
CA ASP A 120 -10.68 -0.08 -7.61
C ASP A 120 -9.89 0.10 -8.92
N ALA A 121 -9.24 1.26 -9.07
CA ALA A 121 -8.38 1.54 -10.21
C ALA A 121 -7.17 0.59 -10.25
N ALA A 122 -6.59 0.26 -9.09
CA ALA A 122 -5.47 -0.66 -9.00
C ALA A 122 -5.88 -2.12 -9.28
N VAL A 123 -7.07 -2.55 -8.85
CA VAL A 123 -7.62 -3.87 -9.18
C VAL A 123 -7.90 -3.96 -10.68
N ALA A 124 -8.57 -2.96 -11.26
CA ALA A 124 -8.90 -2.96 -12.69
C ALA A 124 -7.68 -2.93 -13.61
N ALA A 125 -6.56 -2.34 -13.14
CA ALA A 125 -5.31 -2.32 -13.89
C ALA A 125 -4.53 -3.65 -13.84
N ARG A 126 -4.95 -4.61 -13.01
CA ARG A 126 -4.33 -5.94 -12.98
C ARG A 126 -4.98 -6.82 -14.05
N PRO A 127 -4.20 -7.53 -14.87
CA PRO A 127 -4.78 -8.58 -15.70
C PRO A 127 -5.42 -9.65 -14.79
N PRO A 128 -6.52 -10.30 -15.22
CA PRO A 128 -6.98 -11.51 -14.55
C PRO A 128 -5.83 -12.52 -14.56
N GLY A 129 -5.43 -12.97 -13.37
CA GLY A 129 -4.40 -13.99 -13.20
C GLY A 129 -4.89 -15.36 -13.63
#